data_AF-A0A6S6XH92-F1
#
_entry.id   AF-A0A6S6XH92-F1
#
_cell.length_a   1.000
_cell.length_b   1.000
_cell.length_c   1.000
_cell.angle_alpha   90.00
_cell.angle_beta   90.00
_cell.angle_gamma   90.00
#
_symmetry.space_group_name_H-M   'P 1'
#
loop_
_entity.id
_entity.type
_entity.pdbx_description
1 polymer ?
#
loop_
_entity_poly.entity_id
_entity_poly.type
_entity_poly.pdbx_seq_one_letter_code
_entity_poly.pdbx_strand_id
1 'polypeptide(L)' 'MTQDEIKKMDKKIRMVQDPFGMGFQSFYKIISEFAQMKGKPKEEILRQYIVWKARTV' A
#
# COMPACT_ATOMS: atom_id res chain seq x y z
N MET A 1 -9.21 -5.47 1.56
CA MET A 1 -9.26 -4.15 2.20
C MET A 1 -10.51 -3.46 1.69
N THR A 2 -11.20 -2.70 2.54
CA THR A 2 -12.31 -1.85 2.10
C THR A 2 -11.76 -0.70 1.23
N GLN A 3 -12.63 -0.03 0.47
CA GLN A 3 -12.19 1.12 -0.35
C GLN A 3 -11.54 2.23 0.49
N ASP A 4 -12.07 2.51 1.68
CA ASP A 4 -11.50 3.53 2.56
C ASP A 4 -10.13 3.14 3.12
N GLU A 5 -9.92 1.86 3.39
CA GLU A 5 -8.61 1.36 3.81
C GLU A 5 -7.57 1.50 2.70
N ILE A 6 -7.93 1.16 1.46
CA ILE A 6 -7.03 1.31 0.32
C ILE A 6 -6.73 2.80 0.07
N LYS A 7 -7.72 3.69 0.16
CA LYS A 7 -7.51 5.14 0.05
C LYS A 7 -6.58 5.68 1.14
N LYS A 8 -6.74 5.23 2.39
CA LYS A 8 -5.83 5.59 3.49
C LYS A 8 -4.40 5.14 3.20
N MET A 9 -4.24 3.93 2.67
CA MET A 9 -2.93 3.42 2.27
C MET A 9 -2.32 4.20 1.10
N ASP A 10 -3.11 4.50 0.06
CA ASP A 10 -2.68 5.33 -1.09
C ASP A 10 -2.19 6.70 -0.62
N LYS A 11 -2.91 7.35 0.31
CA LYS A 11 -2.50 8.64 0.88
C LYS A 11 -1.13 8.55 1.56
N LYS A 12 -0.87 7.48 2.31
CA LYS A 12 0.46 7.26 2.93
C LYS A 12 1.54 7.00 1.87
N ILE A 13 1.24 6.18 0.86
CA ILE A 13 2.21 5.84 -0.21
C ILE A 13 2.58 7.09 -1.01
N ARG A 14 1.63 7.97 -1.32
CA ARG A 14 1.91 9.24 -2.02
C ARG A 14 2.80 10.22 -1.24
N MET A 15 2.90 10.06 0.08
CA MET A 15 3.82 10.86 0.91
C MET A 15 5.25 10.33 0.85
N VAL A 16 5.46 9.11 0.34
CA VAL A 16 6.79 8.55 0.15
C VAL A 16 7.40 9.17 -1.11
N GLN A 17 8.50 9.90 -0.93
CA GLN A 17 9.31 10.36 -2.05
C GLN A 17 9.99 9.16 -2.70
N ASP A 18 9.87 9.04 -4.02
CA ASP A 18 10.43 7.94 -4.81
C ASP A 18 10.16 6.52 -4.22
N PRO A 19 8.88 6.06 -4.21
CA PRO A 19 8.47 4.82 -3.53
C PRO A 19 9.12 3.54 -4.06
N PHE A 20 9.66 3.57 -5.28
CA PHE A 20 10.28 2.42 -5.92
C PHE A 20 11.80 2.56 -6.07
N GLY A 21 12.38 3.68 -5.64
CA GLY A 21 13.83 3.87 -5.49
C GLY A 21 14.21 4.08 -4.03
N MET A 22 14.71 5.26 -3.67
CA MET A 22 15.24 5.52 -2.31
C MET A 22 14.18 5.40 -1.21
N GLY A 23 12.90 5.65 -1.53
CA GLY A 23 11.78 5.54 -0.62
C GLY A 23 11.25 4.13 -0.42
N PHE A 24 11.84 3.11 -1.05
CA PHE A 24 11.29 1.75 -1.05
C PHE A 24 11.10 1.16 0.34
N GLN A 25 12.01 1.41 1.29
CA GLN A 25 11.86 0.93 2.67
C GLN A 25 10.61 1.52 3.35
N SER A 26 10.34 2.80 3.14
CA SER A 26 9.13 3.46 3.66
C SER A 26 7.86 2.93 3.01
N PHE A 27 7.87 2.75 1.68
CA PHE A 27 6.78 2.10 0.96
C PHE A 27 6.51 0.68 1.50
N TYR A 28 7.56 -0.13 1.63
CA TYR A 28 7.45 -1.52 2.06
C TYR A 28 7.02 -1.64 3.53
N LYS A 29 7.40 -0.68 4.38
CA LYS A 29 6.91 -0.55 5.75
C LYS A 29 5.41 -0.29 5.77
N ILE A 30 4.89 0.61 4.94
CA ILE A 30 3.44 0.87 4.84
C ILE A 30 2.68 -0.41 4.47
N ILE A 31 3.14 -1.17 3.48
CA ILE A 31 2.53 -2.46 3.11
C ILE A 31 2.56 -3.43 4.30
N SER A 32 3.69 -3.49 5.02
CA SER A 32 3.86 -4.36 6.19
C SER A 32 2.93 -3.99 7.36
N GLU A 33 2.73 -2.71 7.63
CA GLU A 33 1.78 -2.22 8.64
C GLU A 33 0.35 -2.67 8.32
N PHE A 34 -0.08 -2.49 7.07
CA PHE A 34 -1.42 -2.91 6.63
C PHE A 34 -1.59 -4.43 6.64
N ALA A 35 -0.53 -5.19 6.32
CA ALA A 35 -0.52 -6.64 6.41
C ALA A 35 -0.76 -7.11 7.85
N GLN A 36 -0.05 -6.52 8.81
CA GLN A 36 -0.22 -6.81 10.24
C GLN A 36 -1.62 -6.41 10.74
N MET A 37 -2.07 -5.19 10.44
CA MET A 37 -3.40 -4.70 10.86
C MET A 37 -4.56 -5.55 10.33
N LYS A 38 -4.36 -6.23 9.20
CA LYS A 38 -5.40 -7.06 8.56
C LYS A 38 -5.22 -8.56 8.81
N GLY A 39 -4.13 -8.98 9.44
CA GLY A 39 -3.79 -10.39 9.58
C GLY A 39 -3.66 -11.09 8.21
N LYS A 40 -3.12 -10.40 7.20
CA LYS A 40 -2.98 -10.90 5.83
C LYS A 40 -1.52 -10.89 5.37
N PRO A 41 -1.15 -11.75 4.41
CA PRO A 41 0.17 -11.67 3.76
C PRO A 41 0.38 -10.33 3.05
N LYS A 42 1.65 -9.88 2.97
CA LYS A 42 2.00 -8.60 2.34
C LYS A 42 1.68 -8.61 0.85
N GLU A 43 1.86 -9.74 0.21
CA GLU A 43 1.58 -10.00 -1.21
C GLU A 43 0.11 -9.74 -1.52
N GLU A 44 -0.78 -10.16 -0.62
CA GLU A 44 -2.22 -9.95 -0.76
C GLU A 44 -2.61 -8.48 -0.55
N ILE A 45 -1.96 -7.78 0.39
CA ILE A 45 -2.15 -6.33 0.57
C ILE A 45 -1.66 -5.55 -0.67
N LEU A 46 -0.48 -5.89 -1.17
CA LEU A 46 0.13 -5.28 -2.35
C LEU A 46 -0.73 -5.52 -3.59
N ARG A 47 -1.20 -6.76 -3.80
CA ARG A 47 -2.09 -7.11 -4.91
C ARG A 47 -3.39 -6.29 -4.87
N GLN A 48 -4.04 -6.22 -3.72
CA GLN A 48 -5.27 -5.45 -3.57
C GLN A 48 -5.05 -3.96 -3.85
N TYR A 49 -3.92 -3.40 -3.43
CA TYR A 49 -3.54 -2.02 -3.75
C TYR A 49 -3.37 -1.80 -5.25
N ILE A 50 -2.58 -2.65 -5.93
CA ILE A 50 -2.31 -2.53 -7.37
C ILE A 50 -3.61 -2.65 -8.17
N VAL A 51 -4.46 -3.63 -7.87
CA VAL A 51 -5.74 -3.84 -8.55
C VAL A 51 -6.65 -2.61 -8.40
N TRP A 52 -6.71 -2.02 -7.21
CA TRP A 52 -7.48 -0.79 -7.00
C TRP A 52 -6.85 0.38 -7.76
N LYS A 53 -5.54 0.57 -7.66
CA LYS A 53 -4.82 1.69 -8.29
C LYS A 53 -5.01 1.67 -9.81
N ALA A 54 -4.85 0.52 -10.45
CA ALA A 54 -5.01 0.34 -11.88
C ALA A 54 -6.43 0.64 -12.41
N ARG A 55 -7.46 0.62 -11.55
CA ARG A 55 -8.83 1.00 -11.90
C ARG A 55 -9.14 2.48 -11.68
N THR A 56 -8.25 3.19 -10.98
CA THR A 56 -8.42 4.59 -10.56
C THR A 56 -7.40 5.53 -11.18
N VAL A 57 -6.45 4.98 -11.95
CA VAL A 57 -5.48 5.70 -12.79
C VAL A 57 -6.09 5.87 -14.16
#